data_AF-Q3AS70-F1
#
_entry.id   AF-Q3AS70-F1
#
_cell.length_a   1.000
_cell.length_b   1.000
_cell.length_c   1.000
_cell.angle_alpha   90.00
_cell.angle_beta   90.00
_cell.angle_gamma   90.00
#
_symmetry.space_group_name_H-M   'P 1'
#
loop_
_entity.id
_entity.type
_entity.pdbx_description
1 polymer ?
#
loop_
_entity_poly.entity_id
_entity_poly.type
_entity_poly.pdbx_seq_one_letter_code
_entity_poly.pdbx_strand_id
1 'polypeptide(L)'
;MPTTQPPPHKSRLLVQPTAIGRIAIAERNGNIVQLLFEGERVPFVYEEGESALLLEAFQQLDEYLLGKRTNFTLSLAPMGTPFMQAVWKALTTIPYGTTLSYGALAVQLGSPKAARAVGMANHRNPLPIFLPCHRVVGSNGRLVGYRGGMALKQQLLELERRVVGNTALHL
;
A
#
# COMPACT_ATOMS: atom_id res chain seq x y z
N MET A 1 35.90 21.05 18.58
CA MET A 1 34.56 21.53 18.20
C MET A 1 33.70 20.30 17.95
N PRO A 2 32.64 20.05 18.72
CA PRO A 2 31.82 18.86 18.55
C PRO A 2 31.10 18.93 17.20
N THR A 3 31.40 17.96 16.34
CA THR A 3 30.69 17.70 15.10
C THR A 3 29.24 17.41 15.46
N THR A 4 28.32 18.31 15.13
CA THR A 4 26.88 18.05 15.22
C THR A 4 26.54 17.02 14.15
N GLN A 5 26.73 15.75 14.50
CA GLN A 5 26.16 14.65 13.74
C GLN A 5 24.65 14.93 13.65
N PRO A 6 24.06 14.99 12.45
CA PRO A 6 22.62 15.16 12.33
C PRO A 6 21.95 14.06 13.18
N PRO A 7 20.84 14.37 13.89
CA PRO A 7 20.19 13.40 14.74
C PRO A 7 19.95 12.11 13.92
N PRO A 8 20.17 10.91 14.50
CA PRO A 8 19.96 9.67 13.79
C PRO A 8 18.56 9.72 13.17
N HIS A 9 18.50 9.49 11.85
CA HIS A 9 17.26 9.49 11.09
C HIS A 9 16.18 8.70 11.84
N LYS A 10 15.21 9.39 12.47
CA LYS A 10 14.16 8.76 13.29
C LYS A 10 13.42 7.76 12.40
N SER A 11 13.74 6.49 12.60
CA SER A 11 13.17 5.37 11.87
C SER A 11 12.41 4.57 12.91
N ARG A 12 11.10 4.64 12.85
CA ARG A 12 10.23 4.05 13.86
C ARG A 12 9.31 3.02 13.26
N LEU A 13 8.89 2.07 14.09
CA LEU A 13 7.89 1.09 13.78
C LEU A 13 6.83 1.13 14.88
N LEU A 14 5.57 1.17 14.47
CA LEU A 14 4.43 1.03 15.37
C LEU A 14 3.60 -0.17 14.95
N VAL A 15 3.25 -1.02 15.92
CA VAL A 15 2.41 -2.21 15.73
C VAL A 15 1.08 -1.98 16.44
N GLN A 16 -0.03 -2.11 15.73
CA GLN A 16 -1.37 -2.01 16.32
C GLN A 16 -2.30 -3.13 15.81
N PRO A 17 -3.28 -3.56 16.62
CA PRO A 17 -4.37 -4.39 16.15
C PRO A 17 -5.28 -3.57 15.22
N THR A 18 -5.77 -4.20 14.14
CA THR A 18 -6.71 -3.61 13.17
C THR A 18 -7.80 -4.63 12.82
N ALA A 19 -8.79 -4.23 12.01
CA ALA A 19 -9.81 -5.15 11.50
C ALA A 19 -9.26 -6.29 10.62
N ILE A 20 -8.00 -6.18 10.17
CA ILE A 20 -7.33 -7.17 9.31
C ILE A 20 -6.17 -7.88 10.03
N GLY A 21 -6.17 -7.87 11.37
CA GLY A 21 -5.13 -8.46 12.22
C GLY A 21 -4.11 -7.44 12.72
N ARG A 22 -3.00 -7.92 13.29
CA ARG A 22 -1.91 -7.04 13.74
C ARG A 22 -1.14 -6.52 12.54
N ILE A 23 -1.02 -5.20 12.44
CA ILE A 23 -0.29 -4.52 11.37
C ILE A 23 0.85 -3.72 11.99
N ALA A 24 2.01 -3.76 11.33
CA ALA A 24 3.12 -2.88 11.65
C ALA A 24 3.30 -1.85 10.52
N ILE A 25 3.41 -0.57 10.87
CA ILE A 25 3.72 0.51 9.93
C ILE A 25 5.06 1.13 10.33
N ALA A 26 5.94 1.30 9.35
CA ALA A 26 7.26 1.88 9.54
C ALA A 26 7.36 3.27 8.91
N GLU A 27 7.94 4.21 9.66
CA GLU A 27 8.33 5.52 9.16
C GLU A 27 9.86 5.65 9.07
N ARG A 28 10.34 6.45 8.12
CA ARG A 28 11.73 6.88 8.03
C ARG A 28 11.78 8.28 7.43
N ASN A 29 12.50 9.20 8.08
CA ASN A 29 12.69 10.56 7.57
C ASN A 29 11.36 11.27 7.24
N GLY A 30 10.35 11.12 8.11
CA GLY A 30 9.04 11.76 7.93
C GLY A 30 8.19 11.17 6.80
N ASN A 31 8.48 9.94 6.37
CA ASN A 31 7.72 9.24 5.34
C ASN A 31 7.34 7.83 5.82
N ILE A 32 6.14 7.38 5.47
CA ILE A 32 5.75 5.98 5.62
C ILE A 32 6.44 5.18 4.51
N VAL A 33 7.19 4.15 4.90
CA VAL A 33 8.04 3.37 3.98
C VAL A 33 7.63 1.91 3.88
N GLN A 34 6.92 1.39 4.88
CA GLN A 34 6.51 -0.01 4.89
C GLN A 34 5.24 -0.25 5.71
N LEU A 35 4.41 -1.19 5.24
CA LEU A 35 3.34 -1.84 6.00
C LEU A 35 3.59 -3.34 5.96
N LEU A 36 3.64 -3.96 7.14
CA LEU A 36 3.84 -5.39 7.33
C LEU A 36 2.60 -6.05 7.92
N PHE A 37 2.25 -7.22 7.38
CA PHE A 37 1.29 -8.13 7.97
C PHE A 37 1.93 -8.94 9.10
N GLU A 38 1.10 -9.49 9.99
CA GLU A 38 1.55 -10.35 11.08
C GLU A 38 2.41 -11.53 10.57
N GLY A 39 3.54 -11.77 11.23
CA GLY A 39 4.51 -12.81 10.87
C GLY A 39 5.46 -12.44 9.72
N GLU A 40 5.30 -11.29 9.06
CA GLU A 40 6.28 -10.84 8.07
C GLU A 40 7.58 -10.38 8.73
N ARG A 41 8.70 -10.71 8.07
CA ARG A 41 10.03 -10.29 8.53
C ARG A 41 10.21 -8.79 8.33
N VAL A 42 10.60 -8.09 9.39
CA VAL A 42 11.04 -6.69 9.31
C VAL A 42 12.41 -6.64 8.62
N PRO A 43 12.55 -5.96 7.47
CA PRO A 43 13.78 -6.00 6.67
C PRO A 43 14.89 -5.08 7.20
N PHE A 44 14.55 -4.11 8.05
CA PHE A 44 15.47 -3.13 8.63
C PHE A 44 15.31 -3.05 10.15
N VAL A 45 16.27 -2.43 10.82
CA VAL A 45 16.16 -2.11 12.24
C VAL A 45 15.39 -0.80 12.39
N TYR A 46 14.30 -0.84 13.16
CA TYR A 46 13.51 0.33 13.54
C TYR A 46 13.45 0.41 15.05
N GLU A 47 13.37 1.62 15.58
CA GLU A 47 13.00 1.83 16.98
C GLU A 47 11.49 1.61 17.13
N GLU A 48 11.08 0.79 18.09
CA GLU A 48 9.66 0.70 18.42
C GLU A 48 9.19 2.01 19.06
N GLY A 49 8.09 2.56 18.56
CA GLY A 49 7.52 3.76 19.15
C GLY A 49 6.57 4.50 18.24
N GLU A 50 5.87 5.46 18.84
CA GLU A 50 4.87 6.26 18.17
C GLU A 50 5.46 7.54 17.57
N SER A 51 4.76 8.06 16.57
CA SER A 51 4.94 9.38 16.01
C SER A 51 3.58 9.90 15.55
N ALA A 52 3.46 11.22 15.37
CA ALA A 52 2.25 11.79 14.82
C ALA A 52 1.89 11.18 13.44
N LEU A 53 2.90 10.92 12.59
CA LEU A 53 2.71 10.35 11.27
C LEU A 53 2.29 8.86 11.32
N LEU A 54 2.85 8.08 12.25
CA LEU A 54 2.45 6.69 12.45
C LEU A 54 1.00 6.59 12.95
N LEU A 55 0.63 7.42 13.92
CA LEU A 55 -0.74 7.49 14.43
C LEU A 55 -1.72 7.94 13.33
N GLU A 56 -1.36 8.93 12.52
CA GLU A 56 -2.15 9.35 11.36
C GLU A 56 -2.30 8.20 10.35
N ALA A 57 -1.23 7.44 10.08
CA ALA A 57 -1.28 6.31 9.16
C ALA A 57 -2.24 5.21 9.62
N PHE A 58 -2.26 4.88 10.91
CA PHE A 58 -3.23 3.94 11.47
C PHE A 58 -4.66 4.48 11.43
N GLN A 59 -4.87 5.76 11.80
CA GLN A 59 -6.18 6.39 11.69
C GLN A 59 -6.74 6.30 10.27
N GLN A 60 -5.94 6.66 9.25
CA GLN A 60 -6.39 6.61 7.87
C GLN A 60 -6.61 5.17 7.39
N LEU A 61 -5.79 4.21 7.84
CA LEU A 61 -5.98 2.79 7.54
C LEU A 61 -7.32 2.29 8.10
N ASP A 62 -7.65 2.61 9.35
CA ASP A 62 -8.91 2.21 9.97
C ASP A 62 -10.12 2.87 9.30
N GLU A 63 -10.05 4.17 9.02
CA GLU A 63 -11.08 4.88 8.25
C GLU A 63 -11.31 4.23 6.88
N TYR A 64 -10.23 3.83 6.21
CA TYR A 64 -10.30 3.15 4.93
C TYR A 64 -10.96 1.78 5.06
N LEU A 65 -10.55 0.96 6.04
CA LEU A 65 -11.12 -0.38 6.29
C LEU A 65 -12.60 -0.33 6.69
N LEU A 66 -13.04 0.77 7.31
CA LEU A 66 -14.45 1.06 7.61
C LEU A 66 -15.24 1.61 6.41
N GLY A 67 -14.58 1.91 5.29
CA GLY A 67 -15.19 2.52 4.10
C GLY A 67 -15.52 4.01 4.25
N LYS A 68 -14.94 4.69 5.24
CA LYS A 68 -15.09 6.13 5.49
C LYS A 68 -14.09 6.97 4.71
N ARG A 69 -13.05 6.34 4.15
CA ARG A 69 -11.99 6.98 3.37
C ARG A 69 -11.75 6.26 2.05
N THR A 70 -11.64 7.04 0.98
CA THR A 70 -11.32 6.53 -0.37
C THR A 70 -9.94 6.95 -0.88
N ASN A 71 -9.28 7.91 -0.22
CA ASN A 71 -7.93 8.39 -0.56
C ASN A 71 -7.06 8.64 0.68
N PHE A 72 -5.75 8.37 0.57
CA PHE A 72 -4.77 8.62 1.62
C PHE A 72 -4.06 9.96 1.40
N THR A 73 -3.73 10.68 2.48
CA THR A 73 -2.97 11.95 2.44
C THR A 73 -1.59 11.85 3.10
N LEU A 74 -1.10 10.61 3.27
CA LEU A 74 0.18 10.30 3.92
C LEU A 74 1.36 10.57 2.99
N SER A 75 2.49 11.01 3.55
CA SER A 75 3.76 11.07 2.83
C SER A 75 4.34 9.65 2.68
N LEU A 76 4.32 9.11 1.46
CA LEU A 76 4.79 7.75 1.16
C LEU A 76 6.13 7.79 0.42
N ALA A 77 7.13 7.05 0.89
CA ALA A 77 8.43 6.94 0.23
C ALA A 77 8.91 5.47 0.16
N PRO A 78 8.22 4.60 -0.60
CA PRO A 78 8.59 3.20 -0.72
C PRO A 78 9.96 3.03 -1.38
N MET A 79 10.81 2.16 -0.81
CA MET A 79 12.14 1.87 -1.35
C MET A 79 12.08 0.71 -2.36
N GLY A 80 12.65 0.91 -3.55
CA GLY A 80 12.71 -0.10 -4.61
C GLY A 80 13.50 0.38 -5.82
N THR A 81 13.66 -0.49 -6.83
CA THR A 81 14.31 -0.11 -8.10
C THR A 81 13.49 0.95 -8.85
N PRO A 82 14.08 1.70 -9.80
CA PRO A 82 13.33 2.67 -10.59
C PRO A 82 12.09 2.07 -11.29
N PHE A 83 12.20 0.84 -11.80
CA PHE A 83 11.06 0.13 -12.38
C PHE A 83 9.96 -0.19 -11.36
N MET A 84 10.33 -0.64 -10.15
CA MET A 84 9.35 -0.89 -9.09
C MET A 84 8.64 0.39 -8.67
N GLN A 85 9.38 1.48 -8.47
CA GLN A 85 8.81 2.78 -8.13
C GLN A 85 7.86 3.30 -9.22
N ALA A 86 8.21 3.11 -10.51
CA ALA A 86 7.33 3.45 -11.62
C ALA A 86 6.02 2.63 -11.59
N VAL A 87 6.11 1.32 -11.35
CA VAL A 87 4.91 0.46 -11.19
C VAL A 87 4.06 0.94 -10.02
N TRP A 88 4.66 1.18 -8.86
CA TRP A 88 3.95 1.63 -7.66
C TRP A 88 3.27 2.99 -7.83
N LYS A 89 3.94 3.92 -8.53
CA LYS A 89 3.34 5.20 -8.92
C LYS A 89 2.16 4.99 -9.87
N ALA A 90 2.24 4.06 -10.82
CA ALA A 90 1.13 3.76 -11.70
C ALA A 90 -0.05 3.11 -10.96
N LEU A 91 0.18 2.34 -9.88
CA LEU A 91 -0.89 1.81 -9.05
C LEU A 91 -1.80 2.90 -8.48
N THR A 92 -1.24 4.05 -8.08
CA THR A 92 -2.03 5.15 -7.49
C THR A 92 -2.96 5.82 -8.49
N THR A 93 -2.78 5.58 -9.79
CA THR A 93 -3.68 6.07 -10.83
C THR A 93 -4.93 5.22 -10.99
N ILE A 94 -4.99 4.04 -10.38
CA ILE A 94 -6.16 3.13 -10.45
C ILE A 94 -7.22 3.63 -9.47
N PRO A 95 -8.38 4.14 -9.94
CA PRO A 95 -9.41 4.70 -9.07
C PRO A 95 -9.93 3.70 -8.03
N TYR A 96 -10.32 4.21 -6.86
CA TYR A 96 -11.03 3.45 -5.84
C TYR A 96 -12.29 2.79 -6.40
N GLY A 97 -12.50 1.51 -6.12
CA GLY A 97 -13.63 0.70 -6.61
C GLY A 97 -13.43 0.13 -8.01
N THR A 98 -12.29 0.36 -8.65
CA THR A 98 -11.98 -0.15 -9.99
C THR A 98 -10.78 -1.09 -9.98
N THR A 99 -10.62 -1.84 -11.08
CA THR A 99 -9.49 -2.77 -11.25
C THR A 99 -8.83 -2.56 -12.60
N LEU A 100 -7.53 -2.86 -12.66
CA LEU A 100 -6.75 -2.84 -13.89
C LEU A 100 -6.04 -4.18 -14.09
N SER A 101 -5.86 -4.64 -15.32
CA SER A 101 -5.08 -5.87 -15.56
C SER A 101 -3.58 -5.59 -15.52
N TYR A 102 -2.77 -6.61 -15.19
CA TYR A 102 -1.30 -6.50 -15.28
C TYR A 102 -0.82 -6.08 -16.68
N GLY A 103 -1.49 -6.55 -17.74
CA GLY A 103 -1.18 -6.18 -19.12
C GLY A 103 -1.50 -4.72 -19.41
N ALA A 104 -2.67 -4.23 -18.98
CA ALA A 104 -3.04 -2.83 -19.16
C ALA A 104 -2.10 -1.88 -18.39
N LEU A 105 -1.72 -2.26 -17.16
CA LEU A 105 -0.73 -1.51 -16.38
C LEU A 105 0.64 -1.49 -17.08
N ALA A 106 1.05 -2.60 -17.71
CA ALA A 106 2.29 -2.67 -18.48
C ALA A 106 2.26 -1.77 -19.74
N VAL A 107 1.10 -1.68 -20.41
CA VAL A 107 0.88 -0.75 -21.54
C VAL A 107 0.98 0.70 -21.06
N GLN A 108 0.35 1.05 -19.93
CA GLN A 108 0.42 2.40 -19.35
C GLN A 108 1.86 2.82 -19.01
N LEU A 109 2.70 1.86 -18.62
CA LEU A 109 4.12 2.07 -18.34
C LEU A 109 5.02 2.08 -19.60
N GLY A 110 4.43 2.07 -20.80
CA GLY A 110 5.18 2.04 -22.07
C GLY A 110 5.92 0.73 -22.34
N SER A 111 5.57 -0.35 -21.62
CA SER A 111 6.23 -1.66 -21.71
C SER A 111 5.22 -2.80 -21.92
N PRO A 112 4.50 -2.89 -23.06
CA PRO A 112 3.38 -3.82 -23.25
C PRO A 112 3.70 -5.31 -23.01
N LYS A 113 4.96 -5.72 -23.22
CA LYS A 113 5.43 -7.10 -23.03
C LYS A 113 5.86 -7.41 -21.58
N ALA A 114 5.78 -6.44 -20.66
CA ALA A 114 6.33 -6.54 -19.31
C ALA A 114 5.31 -6.96 -18.22
N ALA A 115 4.15 -7.51 -18.58
CA ALA A 115 3.09 -7.88 -17.63
C ALA A 115 3.59 -8.74 -16.45
N ARG A 116 4.48 -9.72 -16.71
CA ARG A 116 5.08 -10.56 -15.66
C ARG A 116 5.98 -9.75 -14.72
N ALA A 117 6.81 -8.87 -15.27
CA ALA A 117 7.69 -8.01 -14.48
C ALA A 117 6.88 -7.01 -13.62
N VAL A 118 5.81 -6.46 -14.19
CA VAL A 118 4.83 -5.64 -13.46
C VAL A 118 4.20 -6.44 -12.32
N GLY A 119 3.79 -7.70 -12.56
CA GLY A 119 3.27 -8.59 -11.53
C GLY A 119 4.26 -8.82 -10.37
N MET A 120 5.55 -9.01 -10.67
CA MET A 120 6.59 -9.15 -9.65
C MET A 120 6.81 -7.85 -8.85
N ALA A 121 6.80 -6.69 -9.53
CA ALA A 121 6.91 -5.40 -8.85
C ALA A 121 5.67 -5.10 -7.98
N ASN A 122 4.47 -5.47 -8.44
CA ASN A 122 3.22 -5.37 -7.69
C ASN A 122 3.24 -6.23 -6.42
N HIS A 123 3.76 -7.46 -6.51
CA HIS A 123 3.91 -8.36 -5.36
C HIS A 123 4.91 -7.81 -4.31
N ARG A 124 5.94 -7.10 -4.77
CA ARG A 124 6.97 -6.47 -3.93
C ARG A 124 6.58 -5.09 -3.38
N ASN A 125 5.34 -4.64 -3.58
CA ASN A 125 4.86 -3.35 -3.06
C ASN A 125 5.04 -3.26 -1.52
N PRO A 126 5.93 -2.44 -0.97
CA PRO A 126 6.17 -2.39 0.48
C PRO A 126 5.00 -1.78 1.27
N LEU A 127 4.06 -1.11 0.60
CA LEU A 127 2.92 -0.41 1.18
C LEU A 127 1.59 -0.92 0.62
N PRO A 128 1.20 -2.19 0.85
CA PRO A 128 -0.10 -2.68 0.42
C PRO A 128 -1.21 -1.85 1.07
N ILE A 129 -2.38 -1.79 0.42
CA ILE A 129 -3.52 -0.94 0.79
C ILE A 129 -3.26 0.55 0.48
N PHE A 130 -2.20 1.15 1.04
CA PHE A 130 -1.83 2.54 0.74
C PHE A 130 -1.45 2.74 -0.73
N LEU A 131 -0.66 1.83 -1.27
CA LEU A 131 -0.47 1.64 -2.70
C LEU A 131 -1.35 0.47 -3.15
N PRO A 132 -2.35 0.68 -4.02
CA PRO A 132 -3.48 -0.23 -4.18
C PRO A 132 -3.17 -1.44 -5.10
N CYS A 133 -2.17 -2.24 -4.73
CA CYS A 133 -1.75 -3.43 -5.47
C CYS A 133 -2.82 -4.54 -5.51
N HIS A 134 -3.84 -4.49 -4.65
CA HIS A 134 -5.02 -5.36 -4.67
C HIS A 134 -5.96 -5.05 -5.85
N ARG A 135 -5.89 -3.84 -6.44
CA ARG A 135 -6.69 -3.45 -7.63
C ARG A 135 -6.16 -4.03 -8.94
N VAL A 136 -5.00 -4.70 -8.93
CA VAL A 136 -4.43 -5.33 -10.13
C VAL A 136 -4.84 -6.79 -10.24
N VAL A 137 -5.38 -7.20 -11.39
CA VAL A 137 -5.96 -8.53 -11.65
C VAL A 137 -5.43 -9.17 -12.93
N GLY A 138 -5.74 -10.46 -13.14
CA GLY A 138 -5.45 -11.15 -14.40
C GLY A 138 -6.24 -10.55 -15.57
N SER A 139 -5.81 -10.83 -16.81
CA SER A 139 -6.47 -10.32 -18.03
C SER A 139 -7.93 -10.76 -18.19
N ASN A 140 -8.31 -11.89 -17.58
CA ASN A 140 -9.68 -12.39 -17.54
C ASN A 140 -10.45 -11.95 -16.27
N GLY A 141 -9.95 -10.98 -15.52
CA GLY A 141 -10.53 -10.54 -14.25
C GLY A 141 -10.25 -11.46 -13.06
N ARG A 142 -9.54 -12.59 -13.25
CA ARG A 142 -9.25 -13.51 -12.17
C ARG A 142 -8.34 -12.86 -11.13
N LEU A 143 -8.74 -12.96 -9.86
CA LEU A 143 -7.89 -12.57 -8.75
C LEU A 143 -6.72 -13.56 -8.64
N VAL A 144 -5.52 -13.01 -8.61
CA VAL A 144 -4.28 -13.76 -8.37
C VAL A 144 -3.47 -13.05 -7.31
N GLY A 145 -2.72 -13.85 -6.54
CA GLY A 145 -1.67 -13.47 -5.59
C GLY A 145 -1.81 -12.11 -4.89
N TYR A 146 -1.93 -12.13 -3.56
CA TYR A 146 -1.83 -10.94 -2.74
C TYR A 146 -0.98 -11.22 -1.52
N ARG A 147 -0.12 -10.29 -1.14
CA ARG A 147 0.81 -10.51 -0.02
C ARG A 147 0.05 -10.72 1.28
N GLY A 148 -1.00 -9.95 1.53
CA GLY A 148 -1.90 -10.15 2.69
C GLY A 148 -2.91 -11.29 2.53
N GLY A 149 -2.73 -12.18 1.54
CA GLY A 149 -3.64 -13.31 1.30
C GLY A 149 -4.85 -12.99 0.40
N MET A 150 -5.38 -14.02 -0.24
CA MET A 150 -6.47 -13.87 -1.21
C MET A 150 -7.78 -13.40 -0.57
N ALA A 151 -8.06 -13.82 0.66
CA ALA A 151 -9.25 -13.39 1.41
C ALA A 151 -9.26 -11.87 1.59
N LEU A 152 -8.15 -11.28 2.04
CA LEU A 152 -8.04 -9.84 2.22
C LEU A 152 -8.17 -9.08 0.90
N LYS A 153 -7.53 -9.56 -0.18
CA LYS A 153 -7.69 -8.94 -1.52
C LYS A 153 -9.16 -8.88 -1.95
N GLN A 154 -9.91 -9.96 -1.73
CA GLN A 154 -11.32 -10.01 -2.05
C GLN A 154 -12.13 -9.04 -1.18
N GLN A 155 -11.91 -9.05 0.14
CA GLN A 155 -12.57 -8.15 1.09
C GLN A 155 -12.35 -6.67 0.74
N LEU A 156 -11.12 -6.28 0.40
CA LEU A 156 -10.79 -4.91 0.00
C LEU A 156 -11.54 -4.51 -1.27
N LEU A 157 -11.54 -5.36 -2.31
CA LEU A 157 -12.26 -5.07 -3.55
C LEU A 157 -13.78 -4.99 -3.36
N GLU A 158 -14.35 -5.83 -2.49
CA GLU A 158 -15.78 -5.78 -2.14
C GLU A 158 -16.14 -4.53 -1.35
N LEU A 159 -15.31 -4.15 -0.37
CA LEU A 159 -15.44 -2.91 0.38
C LEU A 159 -15.46 -1.71 -0.56
N GLU A 160 -14.50 -1.62 -1.47
CA GLU A 160 -14.41 -0.50 -2.39
C GLU A 160 -15.63 -0.41 -3.32
N ARG A 161 -16.07 -1.53 -3.88
CA ARG A 161 -17.27 -1.58 -4.73
C ARG A 161 -18.54 -1.16 -3.98
N ARG A 162 -18.69 -1.61 -2.72
CA ARG A 162 -19.84 -1.25 -1.89
C ARG A 162 -19.88 0.25 -1.61
N VAL A 163 -18.74 0.86 -1.29
CA VAL A 163 -18.67 2.31 -1.05
C VAL A 163 -19.03 3.10 -2.30
N VAL A 164 -18.49 2.74 -3.48
CA VAL A 164 -18.85 3.40 -4.75
C VAL A 164 -20.34 3.23 -5.09
N GLY A 165 -20.87 2.01 -4.93
CA GLY A 165 -22.30 1.74 -5.17
C GLY A 165 -23.23 2.54 -4.25
N ASN A 166 -22.87 2.70 -2.98
CA ASN A 166 -23.64 3.52 -2.05
C ASN A 166 -23.62 5.01 -2.41
N THR A 167 -22.49 5.53 -2.87
CA THR A 167 -22.40 6.94 -3.32
C THR A 167 -23.27 7.19 -4.55
N ALA A 168 -23.33 6.23 -5.48
CA ALA A 168 -24.17 6.35 -6.68
C ALA A 168 -25.69 6.28 -6.39
N LEU A 169 -26.10 5.73 -5.25
CA LEU A 169 -27.50 5.65 -4.82
C LEU A 169 -28.00 6.90 -4.07
N HIS A 170 -27.11 7.81 -3.70
CA HIS A 170 -27.43 9.04 -2.96
C HIS A 170 -27.23 10.32 -3.80
N LEU A 171 -26.98 10.17 -5.10
CA LEU A 171 -26.93 11.24 -6.11
C LEU A 171 -28.14 11.13 -7.02
#